data_AF-A0A927GL02-F1
#
_entry.id   AF-A0A927GL02-F1
#
_cell.length_a   1.000
_cell.length_b   1.000
_cell.length_c   1.000
_cell.angle_alpha   90.00
_cell.angle_beta   90.00
_cell.angle_gamma   90.00
#
_symmetry.space_group_name_H-M   'P 1'
#
loop_
_entity.id
_entity.type
_entity.pdbx_description
1 polymer ?
#
loop_
_entity_poly.entity_id
_entity_poly.type
_entity_poly.pdbx_seq_one_letter_code
_entity_poly.pdbx_strand_id
1 'polypeptide(L)'
;MLNLLFDLNGRPRGLDDLKTLQEQTQYAIYGQFLGLPACVVSGCEIRPQAGGQVDIGNGLVFLESGIHRFNGAAGVTLPMELYLDAAVDTDMRPYFDGVSRACMSERKVAIRAVGGTGEAVRVMPEGVLRFEKAREALLREVGDLQFSTRIVATDYDTSGKGKYGTKAYGWQLSGNGTTVDIRGRFPVVADSRSSDYALGVTGGAAKVTLGATEVPRHTHNMGNAGQHTHNATVAHEGDDSSRIYGVFVGQQNGASGGTTTASVQQAGSHTHTLDAAGGNALGGTDEHENRPPYVALGAREWIGLL
;
A
#
# COMPACT_ATOMS: atom_id res chain seq x y z
N MET A 1 17.92 -41.03 -9.25
CA MET A 1 18.16 -41.33 -10.68
C MET A 1 18.29 -42.84 -10.77
N LEU A 2 17.30 -43.54 -11.32
CA LEU A 2 17.37 -44.99 -11.52
C LEU A 2 18.27 -45.25 -12.73
N ASN A 3 19.32 -46.05 -12.54
CA ASN A 3 20.25 -46.39 -13.61
C ASN A 3 19.58 -47.41 -14.55
N LEU A 4 19.63 -47.15 -15.86
CA LEU A 4 19.21 -48.11 -16.88
C LEU A 4 19.99 -49.42 -16.70
N LEU A 5 19.27 -50.53 -16.55
CA LEU A 5 19.87 -51.85 -16.41
C LEU A 5 20.04 -52.47 -17.80
N PHE A 6 21.29 -52.53 -18.25
CA PHE A 6 21.66 -53.16 -19.51
C PHE A 6 21.87 -54.67 -19.32
N ASP A 7 21.42 -55.47 -20.28
CA ASP A 7 21.86 -56.86 -20.43
C ASP A 7 23.36 -56.90 -20.80
N LEU A 8 23.98 -58.06 -20.65
CA LEU A 8 25.41 -58.32 -20.93
C LEU A 8 25.85 -57.92 -22.36
N ASN A 9 24.90 -57.70 -23.28
CA ASN A 9 25.13 -57.31 -24.67
C ASN A 9 24.82 -55.82 -24.96
N GLY A 10 24.63 -54.99 -23.93
CA GLY A 10 24.36 -53.56 -24.09
C GLY A 10 22.93 -53.20 -24.56
N ARG A 11 22.03 -54.18 -24.71
CA ARG A 11 20.60 -53.90 -24.89
C ARG A 11 19.98 -53.58 -23.53
N PRO A 12 19.15 -52.54 -23.41
CA PRO A 12 18.33 -52.35 -22.22
C PRO A 12 17.40 -53.55 -22.04
N ARG A 13 17.14 -53.97 -20.79
CA ARG A 13 16.20 -55.07 -20.53
C ARG A 13 14.83 -54.73 -21.12
N GLY A 14 14.17 -55.70 -21.74
CA GLY A 14 13.08 -55.52 -22.72
C GLY A 14 11.79 -54.80 -22.29
N LEU A 15 11.75 -54.14 -21.13
CA LEU A 15 10.66 -53.27 -20.65
C LEU A 15 11.17 -52.05 -19.86
N ASP A 16 12.49 -51.88 -19.72
CA ASP A 16 13.11 -50.87 -18.84
C ASP A 16 13.11 -49.49 -19.50
N ASP A 17 13.27 -49.41 -20.82
CA ASP A 17 13.38 -48.13 -21.54
C ASP A 17 12.08 -47.32 -21.54
N LEU A 18 10.97 -47.92 -21.96
CA LEU A 18 9.69 -47.22 -22.06
C LEU A 18 9.12 -46.87 -20.69
N LYS A 19 9.29 -47.78 -19.72
CA LYS A 19 8.89 -47.53 -18.33
C LYS A 19 9.72 -46.42 -17.72
N THR A 20 11.05 -46.47 -17.85
CA THR A 20 11.93 -45.42 -17.34
C THR A 20 11.64 -44.08 -18.02
N LEU A 21 11.44 -44.08 -19.34
CA LEU A 21 11.09 -42.86 -20.08
C LEU A 21 9.75 -42.28 -19.64
N GLN A 22 8.74 -43.13 -19.43
CA GLN A 22 7.44 -42.73 -18.89
C GLN A 22 7.60 -42.13 -17.48
N GLU A 23 8.31 -42.80 -16.58
CA GLU A 23 8.54 -42.32 -15.21
C GLU A 23 9.32 -41.00 -15.21
N GLN A 24 10.42 -40.89 -15.94
CA GLN A 24 11.22 -39.67 -16.01
C GLN A 24 10.42 -38.50 -16.60
N THR A 25 9.63 -38.76 -17.65
CA THR A 25 8.74 -37.75 -18.23
C THR A 25 7.66 -37.34 -17.23
N GLN A 26 7.08 -38.30 -16.51
CA GLN A 26 6.10 -38.05 -15.47
C GLN A 26 6.71 -37.18 -14.35
N TYR A 27 7.87 -37.54 -13.82
CA TYR A 27 8.56 -36.73 -12.81
C TYR A 27 8.91 -35.32 -13.30
N ALA A 28 9.40 -35.19 -14.53
CA ALA A 28 9.75 -33.89 -15.09
C ALA A 28 8.53 -32.97 -15.27
N ILE A 29 7.38 -33.52 -15.67
CA ILE A 29 6.13 -32.76 -15.84
C ILE A 29 5.51 -32.45 -14.48
N TYR A 30 5.30 -33.47 -13.64
CA TYR A 30 4.57 -33.32 -12.39
C TYR A 30 5.39 -32.70 -11.25
N GLY A 31 6.71 -32.65 -11.36
CA GLY A 31 7.56 -31.99 -10.38
C GLY A 31 7.18 -30.52 -10.14
N GLN A 32 6.64 -29.84 -11.16
CA GLN A 32 6.17 -28.45 -11.03
C GLN A 32 4.83 -28.32 -10.30
N PHE A 33 4.09 -29.42 -10.16
CA PHE A 33 2.78 -29.46 -9.52
C PHE A 33 2.81 -30.08 -8.13
N LEU A 34 3.97 -30.56 -7.69
CA LEU A 34 4.13 -31.20 -6.40
C LEU A 34 3.78 -30.23 -5.26
N GLY A 35 2.85 -30.63 -4.40
CA GLY A 35 2.38 -29.84 -3.27
C GLY A 35 1.38 -28.73 -3.62
N LEU A 36 1.01 -28.57 -4.90
CA LEU A 36 -0.05 -27.64 -5.28
C LEU A 36 -1.43 -28.20 -4.93
N PRO A 37 -2.37 -27.33 -4.53
CA PRO A 37 -3.78 -27.70 -4.47
C PRO A 37 -4.33 -27.94 -5.89
N ALA A 38 -5.47 -28.63 -5.96
CA ALA A 38 -6.31 -28.72 -7.14
C ALA A 38 -6.43 -27.38 -7.88
N CYS A 39 -6.06 -27.33 -9.16
CA CYS A 39 -6.07 -26.08 -9.90
C CYS A 39 -6.25 -26.27 -11.41
N VAL A 40 -6.64 -25.22 -12.11
CA VAL A 40 -6.71 -25.19 -13.58
C VAL A 40 -5.34 -24.81 -14.13
N VAL A 41 -4.79 -25.68 -14.99
CA VAL A 41 -3.49 -25.48 -15.63
C VAL A 41 -3.62 -24.59 -16.87
N SER A 42 -4.67 -24.81 -17.67
CA SER A 42 -4.93 -24.02 -18.87
C SER A 42 -6.39 -24.18 -19.31
N GLY A 43 -6.96 -23.15 -19.92
CA GLY A 43 -8.34 -23.17 -20.42
C GLY A 43 -9.37 -23.04 -19.30
N CYS A 44 -10.50 -23.73 -19.44
CA CYS A 44 -11.65 -23.62 -18.53
C CYS A 44 -12.18 -22.18 -18.39
N GLU A 45 -12.10 -21.39 -19.47
CA GLU A 45 -12.53 -20.00 -19.47
C GLU A 45 -14.06 -19.92 -19.32
N ILE A 46 -14.51 -19.08 -18.40
CA ILE A 46 -15.92 -18.86 -18.12
C ILE A 46 -16.46 -17.81 -19.08
N ARG A 47 -17.48 -18.16 -19.84
CA ARG A 47 -18.16 -17.26 -20.77
C ARG A 47 -19.62 -17.10 -20.33
N PRO A 48 -20.09 -15.87 -20.07
CA PRO A 48 -21.47 -15.66 -19.68
C PRO A 48 -22.42 -15.97 -20.84
N GLN A 49 -23.55 -16.61 -20.55
CA GLN A 49 -24.66 -16.86 -21.46
C GLN A 49 -25.90 -16.07 -21.01
N ALA A 50 -26.88 -15.91 -21.91
CA ALA A 50 -28.17 -15.35 -21.55
C ALA A 50 -28.87 -16.20 -20.47
N GLY A 51 -29.66 -15.57 -19.60
CA GLY A 51 -30.44 -16.27 -18.57
C GLY A 51 -29.67 -16.67 -17.30
N GLY A 52 -28.48 -16.09 -17.06
CA GLY A 52 -27.70 -16.35 -15.84
C GLY A 52 -26.92 -17.66 -15.84
N GLN A 53 -26.89 -18.36 -16.97
CA GLN A 53 -26.04 -19.53 -17.20
C GLN A 53 -24.66 -19.12 -17.73
N VAL A 54 -23.70 -20.01 -17.63
CA VAL A 54 -22.36 -19.85 -18.18
C VAL A 54 -21.92 -21.07 -18.97
N ASP A 55 -21.07 -20.82 -19.96
CA ASP A 55 -20.31 -21.86 -20.64
C ASP A 55 -18.89 -21.88 -20.08
N ILE A 56 -18.40 -23.07 -19.73
CA ILE A 56 -17.02 -23.30 -19.31
C ILE A 56 -16.30 -23.93 -20.50
N GLY A 57 -15.26 -23.27 -20.99
CA GLY A 57 -14.44 -23.78 -22.10
C GLY A 57 -13.73 -25.09 -21.76
N ASN A 58 -13.20 -25.75 -22.79
CA ASN A 58 -12.31 -26.90 -22.59
C ASN A 58 -11.00 -26.47 -21.92
N GLY A 59 -10.31 -27.42 -21.29
CA GLY A 59 -9.07 -27.11 -20.56
C GLY A 59 -8.36 -28.32 -19.97
N LEU A 60 -7.34 -28.02 -19.18
CA LEU A 60 -6.53 -28.97 -18.42
C LEU A 60 -6.61 -28.60 -16.94
N VAL A 61 -6.89 -29.59 -16.10
CA VAL A 61 -7.04 -29.42 -14.65
C VAL A 61 -6.13 -30.39 -13.94
N PHE A 62 -5.45 -29.90 -12.91
CA PHE A 62 -4.64 -30.71 -12.02
C PHE A 62 -5.50 -31.16 -10.82
N LEU A 63 -5.68 -32.47 -10.67
CA LEU A 63 -6.51 -33.15 -9.65
C LEU A 63 -5.90 -34.52 -9.34
N GLU A 64 -5.98 -35.00 -8.10
CA GLU A 64 -5.48 -36.31 -7.67
C GLU A 64 -4.01 -36.57 -8.09
N SER A 65 -3.17 -35.53 -8.09
CA SER A 65 -1.77 -35.58 -8.57
C SER A 65 -1.59 -35.85 -10.07
N GLY A 66 -2.65 -35.72 -10.88
CA GLY A 66 -2.63 -35.91 -12.33
C GLY A 66 -3.16 -34.68 -13.10
N ILE A 67 -2.76 -34.53 -14.36
CA ILE A 67 -3.34 -33.54 -15.28
C ILE A 67 -4.41 -34.26 -16.11
N HIS A 68 -5.63 -33.77 -16.02
CA HIS A 68 -6.79 -34.35 -16.67
C HIS A 68 -7.43 -33.38 -17.65
N ARG A 69 -7.97 -33.92 -18.73
CA ARG A 69 -8.69 -33.14 -19.73
C ARG A 69 -10.10 -32.81 -19.26
N PHE A 70 -10.49 -31.57 -19.46
CA PHE A 70 -11.87 -31.11 -19.36
C PHE A 70 -12.39 -30.74 -20.75
N ASN A 71 -13.53 -31.31 -21.15
CA ASN A 71 -14.10 -31.11 -22.48
C ASN A 71 -14.97 -29.84 -22.59
N GLY A 72 -15.13 -29.09 -21.50
CA GLY A 72 -16.07 -27.99 -21.43
C GLY A 72 -17.45 -28.43 -20.94
N ALA A 73 -18.24 -27.47 -20.51
CA ALA A 73 -19.64 -27.66 -20.16
C ALA A 73 -20.42 -26.40 -20.54
N ALA A 74 -21.64 -26.56 -21.04
CA ALA A 74 -22.47 -25.45 -21.51
C ALA A 74 -23.75 -25.33 -20.68
N GLY A 75 -24.29 -24.11 -20.57
CA GLY A 75 -25.57 -23.87 -19.87
C GLY A 75 -25.53 -24.18 -18.37
N VAL A 76 -24.39 -23.96 -17.72
CA VAL A 76 -24.16 -24.32 -16.32
C VAL A 76 -24.54 -23.17 -15.39
N THR A 77 -25.17 -23.46 -14.26
CA THR A 77 -25.43 -22.48 -13.20
C THR A 77 -24.34 -22.56 -12.13
N LEU A 78 -23.64 -21.46 -11.89
CA LEU A 78 -22.59 -21.38 -10.87
C LEU A 78 -23.18 -21.12 -9.47
N PRO A 79 -22.49 -21.52 -8.38
CA PRO A 79 -21.16 -22.14 -8.32
C PRO A 79 -21.16 -23.66 -8.56
N MET A 80 -20.07 -24.18 -9.11
CA MET A 80 -19.87 -25.61 -9.41
C MET A 80 -18.46 -26.07 -9.04
N GLU A 81 -18.20 -27.37 -9.12
CA GLU A 81 -16.91 -28.01 -8.89
C GLU A 81 -16.47 -28.83 -10.11
N LEU A 82 -15.20 -28.68 -10.50
CA LEU A 82 -14.51 -29.58 -11.41
C LEU A 82 -13.93 -30.73 -10.61
N TYR A 83 -14.32 -31.96 -10.93
CA TYR A 83 -13.87 -33.16 -10.23
C TYR A 83 -13.49 -34.25 -11.23
N LEU A 84 -12.72 -35.23 -10.77
CA LEU A 84 -12.31 -36.35 -11.60
C LEU A 84 -13.38 -37.43 -11.61
N ASP A 85 -13.96 -37.68 -12.78
CA ASP A 85 -15.02 -38.67 -12.95
C ASP A 85 -14.47 -40.11 -12.97
N ALA A 86 -15.38 -41.08 -13.00
CA ALA A 86 -15.06 -42.48 -13.23
C ALA A 86 -14.32 -42.66 -14.57
N ALA A 87 -13.49 -43.70 -14.64
CA ALA A 87 -12.82 -44.05 -15.88
C ALA A 87 -13.87 -44.44 -16.93
N VAL A 88 -13.79 -43.82 -18.09
CA VAL A 88 -14.67 -44.10 -19.22
C VAL A 88 -13.86 -44.80 -20.29
N ASP A 89 -14.41 -45.91 -20.75
CA ASP A 89 -13.88 -46.65 -21.89
C ASP A 89 -14.10 -45.84 -23.18
N THR A 90 -13.03 -45.69 -23.94
CA THR A 90 -12.95 -44.87 -25.15
C THR A 90 -12.29 -45.65 -26.28
N ASP A 91 -12.38 -45.10 -27.50
CA ASP A 91 -11.85 -45.73 -28.73
C ASP A 91 -12.38 -47.16 -28.91
N MET A 92 -13.71 -47.28 -28.99
CA MET A 92 -14.36 -48.56 -29.27
C MET A 92 -14.03 -48.98 -30.70
N ARG A 93 -13.35 -50.12 -30.86
CA ARG A 93 -13.00 -50.65 -32.18
C ARG A 93 -13.67 -51.99 -32.43
N PRO A 94 -14.12 -52.25 -33.67
CA PRO A 94 -14.68 -53.55 -34.03
C PRO A 94 -13.56 -54.59 -34.04
N TYR A 95 -13.79 -55.72 -33.37
CA TYR A 95 -12.92 -56.89 -33.39
C TYR A 95 -13.41 -57.91 -34.43
N PHE A 96 -12.56 -58.90 -34.73
CA PHE A 96 -12.83 -59.95 -35.71
C PHE A 96 -14.07 -60.80 -35.37
N ASP A 97 -14.51 -60.79 -34.11
CA ASP A 97 -15.73 -61.44 -33.62
C ASP A 97 -17.00 -60.59 -33.86
N GLY A 98 -16.88 -59.42 -34.47
CA GLY A 98 -17.99 -58.48 -34.68
C GLY A 98 -18.36 -57.66 -33.44
N VAL A 99 -17.70 -57.88 -32.31
CA VAL A 99 -17.95 -57.14 -31.07
C VAL A 99 -17.02 -55.92 -31.00
N SER A 100 -17.58 -54.76 -30.65
CA SER A 100 -16.74 -53.59 -30.38
C SER A 100 -16.21 -53.66 -28.95
N ARG A 101 -14.90 -53.51 -28.79
CA ARG A 101 -14.24 -53.48 -27.47
C ARG A 101 -13.50 -52.17 -27.28
N ALA A 102 -13.43 -51.73 -26.04
CA ALA A 102 -12.68 -50.55 -25.65
C ALA A 102 -11.19 -50.79 -25.87
N CYS A 103 -10.54 -49.88 -26.59
CA CYS A 103 -9.09 -49.94 -26.78
C CYS A 103 -8.34 -49.03 -25.80
N MET A 104 -9.03 -48.10 -25.15
CA MET A 104 -8.46 -47.17 -24.19
C MET A 104 -9.46 -46.90 -23.06
N SER A 105 -8.97 -46.58 -21.87
CA SER A 105 -9.79 -46.08 -20.76
C SER A 105 -9.18 -44.77 -20.26
N GLU A 106 -9.99 -43.74 -20.09
CA GLU A 106 -9.55 -42.41 -19.69
C GLU A 106 -10.44 -41.87 -18.56
N ARG A 107 -9.83 -41.30 -17.52
CA ARG A 107 -10.55 -40.49 -16.52
C ARG A 107 -10.52 -39.03 -16.95
N LYS A 108 -11.70 -38.44 -17.14
CA LYS A 108 -11.89 -37.04 -17.54
C LYS A 108 -12.43 -36.23 -16.39
N VAL A 109 -12.22 -34.93 -16.47
CA VAL A 109 -12.83 -33.99 -15.54
C VAL A 109 -14.28 -33.79 -15.95
N ALA A 110 -15.18 -33.85 -14.97
CA ALA A 110 -16.58 -33.52 -15.11
C ALA A 110 -16.96 -32.36 -14.18
N ILE A 111 -18.19 -31.86 -14.31
CA ILE A 111 -18.73 -30.81 -13.43
C ILE A 111 -19.78 -31.39 -12.49
N ARG A 112 -19.85 -30.88 -11.27
CA ARG A 112 -20.90 -31.19 -10.30
C ARG A 112 -21.25 -29.97 -9.45
N ALA A 113 -22.37 -30.05 -8.72
CA ALA A 113 -22.70 -29.07 -7.70
C ALA A 113 -21.65 -29.04 -6.57
N VAL A 114 -21.45 -27.87 -5.97
CA VAL A 114 -20.51 -27.67 -4.86
C VAL A 114 -20.85 -28.59 -3.68
N GLY A 115 -19.82 -29.15 -3.02
CA GLY A 115 -19.98 -29.97 -1.83
C GLY A 115 -19.96 -31.47 -2.06
N GLY A 116 -19.49 -31.93 -3.22
CA GLY A 116 -19.24 -33.36 -3.44
C GLY A 116 -18.01 -33.86 -2.67
N THR A 117 -17.84 -35.18 -2.60
CA THR A 117 -16.67 -35.80 -1.96
C THR A 117 -15.47 -35.84 -2.90
N GLY A 118 -14.26 -35.88 -2.35
CA GLY A 118 -13.02 -35.95 -3.12
C GLY A 118 -12.46 -34.59 -3.54
N GLU A 119 -11.28 -34.62 -4.15
CA GLU A 119 -10.57 -33.41 -4.58
C GLU A 119 -11.28 -32.75 -5.78
N ALA A 120 -11.45 -31.44 -5.72
CA ALA A 120 -12.13 -30.68 -6.76
C ALA A 120 -11.63 -29.22 -6.83
N VAL A 121 -11.75 -28.61 -8.00
CA VAL A 121 -11.53 -27.17 -8.21
C VAL A 121 -12.87 -26.46 -8.24
N ARG A 122 -13.06 -25.44 -7.40
CA ARG A 122 -14.27 -24.62 -7.44
C ARG A 122 -14.29 -23.73 -8.68
N VAL A 123 -15.47 -23.58 -9.26
CA VAL A 123 -15.79 -22.67 -10.35
C VAL A 123 -16.81 -21.67 -9.82
N MET A 124 -16.41 -20.41 -9.78
CA MET A 124 -17.24 -19.30 -9.32
C MET A 124 -17.42 -18.27 -10.43
N PRO A 125 -18.43 -17.38 -10.34
CA PRO A 125 -18.66 -16.36 -11.37
C PRO A 125 -17.43 -15.52 -11.69
N GLU A 126 -16.56 -15.30 -10.70
CA GLU A 126 -15.32 -14.54 -10.83
C GLU A 126 -14.19 -15.32 -11.52
N GLY A 127 -14.23 -16.66 -11.52
CA GLY A 127 -13.21 -17.49 -12.12
C GLY A 127 -12.93 -18.82 -11.40
N VAL A 128 -11.74 -19.36 -11.67
CA VAL A 128 -11.22 -20.63 -11.16
C VAL A 128 -9.84 -20.43 -10.54
N LEU A 129 -9.42 -21.30 -9.62
CA LEU A 129 -8.06 -21.27 -9.10
C LEU A 129 -7.09 -21.70 -10.22
N ARG A 130 -6.27 -20.74 -10.68
CA ARG A 130 -5.28 -20.98 -11.73
C ARG A 130 -3.95 -21.44 -11.17
N PHE A 131 -3.21 -22.20 -11.97
CA PHE A 131 -1.89 -22.73 -11.63
C PHE A 131 -0.93 -21.65 -11.12
N GLU A 132 -0.85 -20.48 -11.75
CA GLU A 132 0.05 -19.41 -11.31
C GLU A 132 -0.27 -18.96 -9.89
N LYS A 133 -1.56 -18.97 -9.54
CA LYS A 133 -2.04 -18.53 -8.24
C LYS A 133 -1.87 -19.60 -7.17
N ALA A 134 -2.11 -20.86 -7.53
CA ALA A 134 -1.77 -22.00 -6.69
C ALA A 134 -0.27 -22.01 -6.36
N ARG A 135 0.59 -21.72 -7.35
CA ARG A 135 2.05 -21.64 -7.17
C ARG A 135 2.47 -20.46 -6.33
N GLU A 136 1.84 -19.29 -6.50
CA GLU A 136 2.10 -18.13 -5.64
C GLU A 136 1.91 -18.47 -4.15
N ALA A 137 0.94 -19.31 -3.83
CA ALA A 137 0.67 -19.71 -2.45
C ALA A 137 1.74 -20.59 -1.80
N LEU A 138 2.52 -21.33 -2.60
CA LEU A 138 3.65 -22.10 -2.09
C LEU A 138 4.91 -21.24 -1.89
N LEU A 139 5.00 -20.11 -2.59
CA LEU A 139 6.18 -19.24 -2.56
C LEU A 139 6.06 -18.11 -1.55
N ARG A 140 4.86 -17.86 -1.03
CA ARG A 140 4.56 -16.75 -0.12
C ARG A 140 4.26 -17.24 1.28
N GLU A 141 4.70 -16.45 2.25
CA GLU A 141 4.36 -16.63 3.65
C GLU A 141 3.24 -15.67 4.04
N VAL A 142 2.43 -16.08 5.01
CA VAL A 142 1.37 -15.23 5.57
C VAL A 142 2.03 -14.01 6.23
N GLY A 143 1.52 -12.82 5.91
CA GLY A 143 2.11 -11.55 6.35
C GLY A 143 2.98 -10.86 5.31
N ASP A 144 3.23 -11.49 4.16
CA ASP A 144 3.93 -10.83 3.04
C ASP A 144 3.19 -9.58 2.60
N LEU A 145 3.88 -8.43 2.62
CA LEU A 145 3.33 -7.14 2.23
C LEU A 145 3.72 -6.77 0.80
N GLN A 146 2.75 -6.31 0.02
CA GLN A 146 2.98 -5.78 -1.32
C GLN A 146 2.40 -4.37 -1.48
N PHE A 147 3.21 -3.47 -2.02
CA PHE A 147 2.80 -2.15 -2.48
C PHE A 147 2.59 -2.13 -3.99
N SER A 148 1.52 -1.52 -4.45
CA SER A 148 1.23 -1.33 -5.86
C SER A 148 0.73 0.08 -6.17
N THR A 149 1.06 0.59 -7.35
CA THR A 149 0.55 1.87 -7.86
C THR A 149 -0.93 1.78 -8.25
N ARG A 150 -1.44 0.57 -8.49
CA ARG A 150 -2.83 0.31 -8.86
C ARG A 150 -3.34 -0.93 -8.17
N ILE A 151 -4.50 -0.80 -7.55
CA ILE A 151 -5.30 -1.90 -7.02
C ILE A 151 -6.60 -1.97 -7.82
N VAL A 152 -6.94 -3.15 -8.32
CA VAL A 152 -8.19 -3.40 -9.06
C VAL A 152 -9.27 -3.72 -8.03
N ALA A 153 -10.10 -2.73 -7.68
CA ALA A 153 -11.08 -2.86 -6.60
C ALA A 153 -12.11 -3.98 -6.83
N THR A 154 -12.45 -4.31 -8.08
CA THR A 154 -13.41 -5.37 -8.43
C THR A 154 -12.93 -6.77 -8.02
N ASP A 155 -11.62 -6.96 -7.90
CA ASP A 155 -11.01 -8.24 -7.52
C ASP A 155 -11.15 -8.52 -6.02
N TYR A 156 -11.61 -7.55 -5.23
CA TYR A 156 -11.81 -7.68 -3.79
C TYR A 156 -13.31 -7.68 -3.44
N ASP A 157 -13.67 -8.40 -2.39
CA ASP A 157 -15.00 -8.36 -1.78
C ASP A 157 -15.17 -7.12 -0.88
N THR A 158 -16.34 -7.00 -0.26
CA THR A 158 -16.67 -5.89 0.64
C THR A 158 -15.83 -5.88 1.92
N SER A 159 -15.23 -7.02 2.31
CA SER A 159 -14.28 -7.11 3.41
C SER A 159 -12.85 -6.76 3.00
N GLY A 160 -12.62 -6.50 1.70
CA GLY A 160 -11.30 -6.27 1.12
C GLY A 160 -10.47 -7.53 0.99
N LYS A 161 -11.05 -8.72 1.09
CA LYS A 161 -10.39 -9.98 0.73
C LYS A 161 -10.48 -10.18 -0.76
N GLY A 162 -9.41 -10.69 -1.36
CA GLY A 162 -9.40 -11.03 -2.77
C GLY A 162 -10.37 -12.16 -3.07
N LYS A 163 -11.23 -11.96 -4.06
CA LYS A 163 -12.21 -12.96 -4.51
C LYS A 163 -11.49 -14.12 -5.16
N TYR A 164 -11.94 -15.33 -4.89
CA TYR A 164 -11.44 -16.52 -5.55
C TYR A 164 -11.68 -16.46 -7.07
N GLY A 165 -10.74 -17.02 -7.84
CA GLY A 165 -10.74 -16.91 -9.30
C GLY A 165 -10.08 -15.65 -9.85
N THR A 166 -9.78 -14.66 -9.01
CA THR A 166 -9.11 -13.41 -9.40
C THR A 166 -7.63 -13.40 -9.03
N LYS A 167 -6.88 -12.42 -9.56
CA LYS A 167 -5.46 -12.22 -9.22
C LYS A 167 -5.27 -11.79 -7.76
N ALA A 168 -6.30 -11.23 -7.14
CA ALA A 168 -6.27 -10.81 -5.74
C ALA A 168 -6.49 -11.96 -4.76
N TYR A 169 -6.92 -13.15 -5.19
CA TYR A 169 -7.21 -14.25 -4.27
C TYR A 169 -6.03 -14.52 -3.29
N GLY A 170 -6.31 -14.80 -2.03
CA GLY A 170 -5.27 -14.92 -0.99
C GLY A 170 -4.53 -13.64 -0.61
N TRP A 171 -4.86 -12.49 -1.19
CA TRP A 171 -4.49 -11.18 -0.69
C TRP A 171 -5.66 -10.53 0.05
N GLN A 172 -5.34 -9.69 1.02
CA GLN A 172 -6.30 -8.81 1.68
C GLN A 172 -5.76 -7.37 1.72
N LEU A 173 -6.63 -6.39 1.51
CA LEU A 173 -6.26 -4.97 1.60
C LEU A 173 -5.84 -4.63 3.03
N SER A 174 -4.80 -3.82 3.15
CA SER A 174 -4.28 -3.37 4.45
C SER A 174 -5.35 -2.64 5.27
N GLY A 175 -5.38 -2.95 6.57
CA GLY A 175 -6.30 -2.36 7.54
C GLY A 175 -7.70 -2.95 7.52
N ASN A 176 -7.87 -4.11 6.87
CA ASN A 176 -9.10 -4.89 6.91
C ASN A 176 -8.85 -6.25 7.56
N GLY A 177 -9.85 -6.78 8.28
CA GLY A 177 -9.79 -8.09 8.91
C GLY A 177 -8.60 -8.26 9.85
N THR A 178 -7.72 -9.22 9.55
CA THR A 178 -6.53 -9.55 10.36
C THR A 178 -5.25 -8.85 9.90
N THR A 179 -5.31 -8.05 8.83
CA THR A 179 -4.14 -7.38 8.25
C THR A 179 -3.75 -6.14 9.05
N VAL A 180 -2.46 -5.80 9.03
CA VAL A 180 -1.96 -4.59 9.69
C VAL A 180 -2.46 -3.34 8.94
N ASP A 181 -3.01 -2.37 9.66
CA ASP A 181 -3.46 -1.10 9.08
C ASP A 181 -2.31 -0.12 8.89
N ILE A 182 -1.77 -0.07 7.67
CA ILE A 182 -0.71 0.85 7.27
C ILE A 182 -1.23 2.01 6.40
N ARG A 183 -2.55 2.18 6.29
CA ARG A 183 -3.14 3.27 5.51
C ARG A 183 -2.83 4.61 6.15
N GLY A 184 -2.27 5.54 5.37
CA GLY A 184 -1.87 6.86 5.86
C GLY A 184 -0.69 6.84 6.83
N ARG A 185 0.03 5.71 6.93
CA ARG A 185 1.20 5.55 7.80
C ARG A 185 2.46 5.40 6.96
N PHE A 186 3.59 5.84 7.52
CA PHE A 186 4.92 5.55 6.98
C PHE A 186 5.48 4.30 7.66
N PRO A 187 5.77 3.21 6.92
CA PRO A 187 6.38 2.02 7.50
C PRO A 187 7.77 2.32 8.05
N VAL A 188 8.02 1.89 9.27
CA VAL A 188 9.34 1.92 9.91
C VAL A 188 9.68 0.49 10.31
N VAL A 189 10.93 0.09 10.09
CA VAL A 189 11.41 -1.25 10.44
C VAL A 189 11.48 -1.36 11.96
N ALA A 190 11.00 -2.48 12.50
CA ALA A 190 11.07 -2.70 13.92
C ALA A 190 12.53 -2.75 14.42
N ASP A 191 12.83 -2.07 15.52
CA ASP A 191 14.13 -2.09 16.17
C ASP A 191 14.01 -2.75 17.54
N SER A 192 14.55 -3.96 17.67
CA SER A 192 14.58 -4.73 18.92
C SER A 192 15.26 -4.00 20.10
N ARG A 193 16.02 -2.94 19.84
CA ARG A 193 16.74 -2.15 20.87
C ARG A 193 15.92 -0.97 21.38
N SER A 194 14.79 -0.66 20.76
CA SER A 194 13.95 0.48 21.13
C SER A 194 12.48 0.07 21.24
N SER A 195 11.87 0.36 22.39
CA SER A 195 10.43 0.16 22.59
C SER A 195 9.59 1.00 21.64
N ASP A 196 10.10 2.16 21.20
CA ASP A 196 9.39 3.09 20.32
C ASP A 196 9.23 2.54 18.90
N TYR A 197 10.06 1.55 18.54
CA TYR A 197 10.03 0.86 17.25
C TYR A 197 9.78 -0.64 17.41
N ALA A 198 9.06 -1.06 18.44
CA ALA A 198 8.60 -2.44 18.54
C ALA A 198 7.52 -2.75 17.47
N LEU A 199 7.34 -4.03 17.13
CA LEU A 199 6.33 -4.45 16.16
C LEU A 199 4.92 -4.01 16.58
N GLY A 200 4.19 -3.37 15.66
CA GLY A 200 2.84 -2.88 15.90
C GLY A 200 2.76 -1.54 16.65
N VAL A 201 3.88 -0.98 17.13
CA VAL A 201 3.90 0.37 17.70
C VAL A 201 3.67 1.39 16.60
N THR A 202 2.87 2.40 16.91
CA THR A 202 2.54 3.48 15.97
C THR A 202 2.79 4.83 16.61
N GLY A 203 3.17 5.81 15.80
CA GLY A 203 3.44 7.17 16.26
C GLY A 203 3.58 8.13 15.08
N GLY A 204 4.06 9.33 15.39
CA GLY A 204 4.20 10.43 14.43
C GLY A 204 2.94 11.28 14.31
N ALA A 205 3.12 12.48 13.74
CA ALA A 205 2.05 13.43 13.48
C ALA A 205 2.20 13.98 12.06
N ALA A 206 1.07 14.10 11.34
CA ALA A 206 1.07 14.68 10.00
C ALA A 206 1.34 16.19 10.04
N LYS A 207 0.96 16.85 11.13
CA LYS A 207 1.18 18.27 11.38
C LYS A 207 1.65 18.49 12.80
N VAL A 208 2.46 19.54 12.99
CA VAL A 208 3.00 19.92 14.30
C VAL A 208 2.79 21.42 14.49
N THR A 209 2.36 21.83 15.68
CA THR A 209 2.30 23.23 16.11
C THR A 209 3.45 23.47 17.08
N LEU A 210 4.24 24.51 16.83
CA LEU A 210 5.37 24.85 17.69
C LEU A 210 4.89 25.47 19.01
N GLY A 211 5.03 24.73 20.10
CA GLY A 211 4.76 25.20 21.44
C GLY A 211 5.81 26.20 21.94
N ALA A 212 5.46 26.93 23.00
CA ALA A 212 6.34 27.92 23.63
C ALA A 212 7.73 27.37 24.01
N THR A 213 7.80 26.09 24.40
CA THR A 213 9.04 25.39 24.78
C THR A 213 9.90 24.96 23.59
N GLU A 214 9.33 24.95 22.39
CA GLU A 214 9.99 24.54 21.15
C GLU A 214 10.57 25.74 20.39
N VAL A 215 10.22 26.97 20.81
CA VAL A 215 10.82 28.20 20.30
C VAL A 215 12.10 28.52 21.08
N PRO A 216 13.25 28.69 20.41
CA PRO A 216 14.49 29.07 21.08
C PRO A 216 14.34 30.36 21.87
N ARG A 217 15.00 30.44 23.02
CA ARG A 217 15.11 31.67 23.80
C ARG A 217 15.74 32.76 22.92
N HIS A 218 15.05 33.88 22.79
CA HIS A 218 15.55 35.06 22.10
C HIS A 218 15.41 36.29 23.00
N THR A 219 16.16 37.33 22.69
CA THR A 219 16.14 38.61 23.43
C THR A 219 16.14 39.76 22.44
N HIS A 220 15.37 40.80 22.71
CA HIS A 220 15.44 42.05 21.97
C HIS A 220 16.37 43.02 22.69
N ASN A 221 17.35 43.58 21.97
CA ASN A 221 18.12 44.70 22.47
C ASN A 221 17.45 45.99 22.01
N MET A 222 17.04 46.85 22.94
CA MET A 222 16.48 48.16 22.62
C MET A 222 17.44 49.25 23.09
N GLY A 223 17.86 50.10 22.15
CA GLY A 223 18.62 51.30 22.47
C GLY A 223 17.71 52.37 23.08
N ASN A 224 18.25 53.16 24.00
CA ASN A 224 17.57 54.35 24.50
C ASN A 224 17.45 55.37 23.36
N ALA A 225 16.32 56.10 23.24
CA ALA A 225 16.03 56.99 22.10
C ALA A 225 16.96 58.22 21.96
N GLY A 226 18.03 58.29 22.74
CA GLY A 226 18.94 59.43 22.79
C GLY A 226 18.28 60.65 23.44
N GLN A 227 19.12 61.55 23.94
CA GLN A 227 18.65 62.86 24.40
C GLN A 227 18.38 63.73 23.17
N HIS A 228 17.24 64.42 23.14
CA HIS A 228 17.00 65.47 22.16
C HIS A 228 16.59 66.78 22.85
N THR A 229 16.81 67.89 22.15
CA THR A 229 16.54 69.25 22.62
C THR A 229 15.51 69.91 21.73
N HIS A 230 14.59 70.68 22.30
CA HIS A 230 13.72 71.56 21.53
C HIS A 230 14.31 72.96 21.48
N ASN A 231 14.23 73.57 20.30
CA ASN A 231 14.62 74.96 20.10
C ASN A 231 13.35 75.78 19.87
N ALA A 232 13.18 76.85 20.64
CA ALA A 232 12.14 77.84 20.43
C ALA A 232 12.79 79.12 19.91
N THR A 233 12.27 79.66 18.82
CA THR A 233 12.77 80.87 18.19
C THR A 233 11.70 81.95 18.25
N VAL A 234 12.06 83.12 18.75
CA VAL A 234 11.16 84.28 18.82
C VAL A 234 11.81 85.44 18.06
N ALA A 235 11.03 86.08 17.19
CA ALA A 235 11.43 87.30 16.50
C ALA A 235 10.89 88.52 17.26
N HIS A 236 11.72 89.56 17.40
CA HIS A 236 11.32 90.82 18.02
C HIS A 236 11.42 91.94 16.99
N GLU A 237 10.31 92.64 16.78
CA GLU A 237 10.31 93.91 16.06
C GLU A 237 10.60 95.01 17.08
N GLY A 238 11.62 95.83 16.78
CA GLY A 238 12.22 96.75 17.72
C GLY A 238 11.25 97.79 18.25
N ASP A 239 10.86 97.63 19.51
CA ASP A 239 10.37 98.70 20.36
C ASP A 239 10.83 98.41 21.81
N ASP A 240 11.45 99.42 22.43
CA ASP A 240 12.24 99.40 23.69
C ASP A 240 11.45 99.02 24.97
N SER A 241 10.30 98.35 24.86
CA SER A 241 9.46 97.99 26.01
C SER A 241 8.78 96.62 25.91
N SER A 242 9.19 95.75 24.98
CA SER A 242 8.70 94.36 24.95
C SER A 242 9.52 93.45 25.88
N ARG A 243 9.04 93.27 27.11
CA ARG A 243 9.66 92.35 28.09
C ARG A 243 9.08 90.94 27.92
N ILE A 244 9.89 90.04 27.37
CA ILE A 244 9.53 88.61 27.21
C ILE A 244 9.58 87.95 28.59
N TYR A 245 8.42 87.62 29.14
CA TYR A 245 8.31 86.77 30.33
C TYR A 245 7.98 85.34 29.88
N GLY A 246 8.95 84.42 29.99
CA GLY A 246 8.65 82.98 29.90
C GLY A 246 9.67 82.09 29.17
N VAL A 247 10.62 82.65 28.43
CA VAL A 247 11.72 81.87 27.86
C VAL A 247 12.95 82.11 28.73
N PHE A 248 13.37 81.10 29.50
CA PHE A 248 14.59 81.16 30.29
C PHE A 248 15.81 81.30 29.37
N VAL A 249 16.21 82.54 29.12
CA VAL A 249 17.55 82.92 28.68
C VAL A 249 17.95 84.05 29.61
N GLY A 250 19.13 83.96 30.24
CA GLY A 250 19.62 85.00 31.14
C GLY A 250 19.45 86.38 30.51
N GLN A 251 18.99 87.36 31.30
CA GLN A 251 18.69 88.73 30.86
C GLN A 251 19.69 89.20 29.79
N GLN A 252 19.26 89.27 28.53
CA GLN A 252 19.97 90.04 27.53
C GLN A 252 19.45 91.47 27.63
N ASN A 253 20.17 92.30 28.40
CA ASN A 253 20.00 93.73 28.31
C ASN A 253 20.66 94.21 26.99
N GLY A 254 19.83 94.67 26.04
CA GLY A 254 20.28 95.57 24.98
C GLY A 254 20.58 94.96 23.61
N ALA A 255 19.61 94.30 22.98
CA ALA A 255 19.68 94.02 21.54
C ALA A 255 18.44 94.60 20.84
N SER A 256 18.63 95.70 20.11
CA SER A 256 17.62 96.31 19.24
C SER A 256 17.56 95.54 17.91
N GLY A 257 16.49 94.75 17.74
CA GLY A 257 16.16 94.04 16.51
C GLY A 257 16.92 92.73 16.30
N GLY A 258 16.19 91.62 16.20
CA GLY A 258 16.79 90.31 15.91
C GLY A 258 15.90 89.12 16.26
N THR A 259 16.33 87.95 15.79
CA THR A 259 15.74 86.65 16.11
C THR A 259 16.55 85.99 17.22
N THR A 260 15.91 85.65 18.35
CA THR A 260 16.56 84.91 19.44
C THR A 260 16.09 83.47 19.43
N THR A 261 17.04 82.52 19.42
CA THR A 261 16.76 81.10 19.60
C THR A 261 17.22 80.66 20.98
N ALA A 262 16.34 80.00 21.73
CA ALA A 262 16.63 79.40 23.02
C ALA A 262 16.38 77.89 22.96
N SER A 263 17.31 77.12 23.52
CA SER A 263 17.14 75.68 23.70
C SER A 263 16.62 75.41 25.11
N VAL A 264 15.55 74.62 25.24
CA VAL A 264 15.12 74.11 26.56
C VAL A 264 16.06 72.99 27.01
N GLN A 265 16.29 72.86 28.33
CA GLN A 265 17.05 71.73 28.88
C GLN A 265 16.41 70.41 28.43
N GLN A 266 17.24 69.41 28.15
CA GLN A 266 16.79 68.10 27.71
C GLN A 266 15.70 67.59 28.66
N ALA A 267 14.53 67.22 28.11
CA ALA A 267 13.62 66.36 28.84
C ALA A 267 14.40 65.06 29.06
N GLY A 268 14.69 64.76 30.33
CA GLY A 268 15.62 63.70 30.73
C GLY A 268 15.30 62.33 30.11
N SER A 269 16.22 61.38 30.30
CA SER A 269 16.08 60.01 29.79
C SER A 269 14.69 59.46 30.07
N HIS A 270 13.91 59.22 29.02
CA HIS A 270 12.63 58.54 29.11
C HIS A 270 12.74 57.19 28.41
N THR A 271 11.94 56.24 28.88
CA THR A 271 11.93 54.87 28.35
C THR A 271 10.62 54.62 27.62
N HIS A 272 10.68 53.85 26.52
CA HIS A 272 9.48 53.25 25.95
C HIS A 272 9.17 51.97 26.71
N THR A 273 8.00 51.90 27.34
CA THR A 273 7.44 50.64 27.83
C THR A 273 6.70 49.99 26.67
N LEU A 274 7.14 48.80 26.24
CA LEU A 274 6.31 47.98 25.36
C LEU A 274 5.22 47.39 26.24
N ASP A 275 3.99 47.87 26.05
CA ASP A 275 2.84 47.25 26.69
C ASP A 275 2.72 45.83 26.14
N ALA A 276 2.65 44.83 27.03
CA ALA A 276 2.73 43.41 26.70
C ALA A 276 1.51 42.89 25.92
N ALA A 277 0.66 43.78 25.38
CA ALA A 277 -0.45 43.46 24.50
C ALA A 277 -0.01 42.72 23.22
N GLY A 278 1.27 42.81 22.83
CA GLY A 278 1.89 41.95 21.80
C GLY A 278 3.09 41.13 22.29
N GLY A 279 3.41 41.16 23.59
CA GLY A 279 4.70 40.72 24.15
C GLY A 279 4.71 39.34 24.79
N ASN A 280 3.57 38.65 24.86
CA ASN A 280 3.44 37.28 25.36
C ASN A 280 2.87 36.33 24.29
N ALA A 281 3.15 36.58 23.01
CA ALA A 281 2.86 35.60 21.96
C ALA A 281 3.84 34.43 22.10
N LEU A 282 3.49 33.50 22.99
CA LEU A 282 4.22 32.27 23.26
C LEU A 282 4.02 31.30 22.08
N GLY A 283 4.94 31.29 21.11
CA GLY A 283 4.86 30.40 19.96
C GLY A 283 3.72 30.72 18.99
N GLY A 284 3.82 30.21 17.77
CA GLY A 284 2.76 30.35 16.76
C GLY A 284 1.67 29.29 16.97
N THR A 285 0.40 29.65 16.76
CA THR A 285 -0.72 28.69 16.76
C THR A 285 -0.81 27.89 15.46
N ASP A 286 -0.05 28.29 14.44
CA ASP A 286 -0.15 27.72 13.11
C ASP A 286 0.56 26.37 13.04
N GLU A 287 -0.14 25.38 12.49
CA GLU A 287 0.41 24.05 12.21
C GLU A 287 1.30 24.09 10.95
N HIS A 288 2.45 23.43 11.01
CA HIS A 288 3.25 23.14 9.81
C HIS A 288 3.13 21.67 9.39
N GLU A 289 3.26 21.44 8.08
CA GLU A 289 3.33 20.09 7.50
C GLU A 289 4.61 19.38 7.99
N ASN A 290 4.46 18.15 8.46
CA ASN A 290 5.55 17.33 9.01
C ASN A 290 5.83 16.09 8.17
N ARG A 291 5.06 15.84 7.11
CA ARG A 291 5.31 14.71 6.20
C ARG A 291 6.40 15.07 5.18
N PRO A 292 7.44 14.23 5.03
CA PRO A 292 8.33 14.33 3.88
C PRO A 292 7.57 14.16 2.55
N PRO A 293 8.16 14.51 1.40
CA PRO A 293 7.57 14.21 0.09
C PRO A 293 7.20 12.73 -0.03
N TYR A 294 5.95 12.44 -0.42
CA TYR A 294 5.44 11.08 -0.46
C TYR A 294 4.58 10.80 -1.69
N VAL A 295 4.46 9.52 -2.05
CA VAL A 295 3.51 9.00 -3.02
C VAL A 295 2.60 7.99 -2.33
N ALA A 296 1.29 8.12 -2.54
CA ALA A 296 0.33 7.17 -2.00
C ALA A 296 0.29 5.92 -2.90
N LEU A 297 0.58 4.76 -2.29
CA LEU A 297 0.48 3.45 -2.93
C LEU A 297 -0.63 2.62 -2.26
N GLY A 298 -1.21 1.71 -3.02
CA GLY A 298 -2.08 0.69 -2.47
C GLY A 298 -1.26 -0.38 -1.77
N ALA A 299 -1.73 -0.83 -0.60
CA ALA A 299 -1.08 -1.89 0.17
C ALA A 299 -2.01 -3.08 0.37
N ARG A 300 -1.44 -4.28 0.25
CA ARG A 300 -2.14 -5.55 0.49
C ARG A 300 -1.20 -6.56 1.13
N GLU A 301 -1.76 -7.43 1.97
CA GLU A 301 -1.06 -8.45 2.73
C GLU A 301 -1.50 -9.85 2.27
N TRP A 302 -0.56 -10.77 2.18
CA TRP A 302 -0.85 -12.17 1.84
C TRP A 302 -1.42 -12.89 3.06
N ILE A 303 -2.62 -13.46 2.89
CA ILE A 303 -3.35 -14.20 3.94
C ILE A 303 -3.45 -15.71 3.65
N GLY A 304 -2.87 -16.17 2.54
CA GLY A 304 -2.98 -17.56 2.07
C GLY A 304 -4.25 -17.86 1.29
N LEU A 305 -4.29 -19.01 0.63
CA LEU A 305 -5.50 -19.50 -0.05
C LEU A 305 -6.42 -20.11 1.01
N LEU A 306 -7.35 -19.30 1.51
CA LEU A 306 -8.43 -19.73 2.44
C LEU A 306 -9.74 -19.94 1.67
#